data_AF-A0A919QG14-F1
#
_entry.id   AF-A0A919QG14-F1
#
_cell.length_a   1.000
_cell.length_b   1.000
_cell.length_c   1.000
_cell.angle_alpha   90.00
_cell.angle_beta   90.00
_cell.angle_gamma   90.00
#
_symmetry.space_group_name_H-M   'P 1'
#
loop_
_entity.id
_entity.type
_entity.pdbx_description
1 polymer ?
#
loop_
_entity_poly.entity_id
_entity_poly.type
_entity_poly.pdbx_seq_one_letter_code
_entity_poly.pdbx_strand_id
1 'polypeptide(L)'
;MMSMGDHGHELWFGAGLTPKASGADRLIRQAVAAEEMGLDLLGVQDHPYQPSFLDMWTLLPALAARTSRIRLFPDVVNLPLRPPAVLARAAASLDVISGGRLELGLGAGFFWDGIAAMGGPRHTPGAAVEALAEAIAVLRALWTPGDPVVLDGEHYALDGARPGPFPPHPIGVWVGAYKRRMLELTGRLADGWVPSLGYAAPAELAGLTKIVDAAAEEAGRDPGDVRRVYNIAGRFSSIGTAAFLDGPPAQWAEQLAGLTLSHGFSVFVLSADDEHTMRTFAAEVAPAVREAVGRERATPAAGPEPAVTLGKIGPLDEASRPRLPKRDLAALTPAQRANGRRLVQIHDHLRRELAQIRDALEQVAAGQGEAAALRSLINELTMRQNYWTLGSFCASYCRILTAHHGIEDAHMFPALTAAEGSLAPVVARLEREHEIVAEILTGLDAALVIMIEDPSHLGAVRDQVDLLSDVLLSHLAYEEEELVEPLSRLDLEI
;
A
#
# COMPACT_ATOMS: atom_id res chain seq x y z
N MET A 1 -6.49 -14.57 13.89
CA MET A 1 -5.93 -14.98 12.59
C MET A 1 -5.69 -13.69 11.83
N MET A 2 -4.44 -13.39 11.48
CA MET A 2 -4.05 -12.13 10.82
C MET A 2 -4.85 -11.96 9.51
N SER A 3 -5.14 -10.72 9.11
CA SER A 3 -5.63 -10.39 7.75
C SER A 3 -4.81 -11.19 6.74
N MET A 4 -5.43 -11.79 5.70
CA MET A 4 -4.76 -12.65 4.70
C MET A 4 -3.54 -11.99 4.03
N GLY A 5 -3.34 -10.68 4.17
CA GLY A 5 -2.16 -9.96 3.66
C GLY A 5 -1.08 -9.59 4.67
N ASP A 6 -1.36 -9.59 5.99
CA ASP A 6 -0.40 -9.16 7.03
C ASP A 6 0.41 -10.34 7.58
N HIS A 7 1.73 -10.24 7.46
CA HIS A 7 2.69 -11.25 7.93
C HIS A 7 3.14 -11.06 9.39
N GLY A 8 2.59 -10.07 10.09
CA GLY A 8 2.88 -9.85 11.51
C GLY A 8 4.27 -9.26 11.79
N HIS A 9 5.02 -8.86 10.75
CA HIS A 9 6.34 -8.26 10.94
C HIS A 9 6.29 -6.98 11.78
N GLU A 10 7.38 -6.74 12.51
CA GLU A 10 7.70 -5.43 13.06
C GLU A 10 7.78 -4.39 11.92
N LEU A 11 7.27 -3.18 12.20
CA LEU A 11 7.24 -2.09 11.25
C LEU A 11 8.46 -1.18 11.38
N TRP A 12 9.20 -1.05 10.29
CA TRP A 12 10.37 -0.18 10.20
C TRP A 12 10.12 1.01 9.26
N PHE A 13 10.51 2.20 9.72
CA PHE A 13 10.40 3.44 8.98
C PHE A 13 11.79 4.02 8.80
N GLY A 14 12.17 4.26 7.56
CA GLY A 14 13.51 4.71 7.21
C GLY A 14 13.52 5.90 6.27
N ALA A 15 14.73 6.39 6.00
CA ALA A 15 14.97 7.43 5.01
C ALA A 15 16.03 6.98 3.99
N GLY A 16 15.80 7.30 2.72
CA GLY A 16 16.76 7.12 1.64
C GLY A 16 17.63 8.36 1.51
N LEU A 17 18.96 8.18 1.60
CA LEU A 17 19.94 9.24 1.44
C LEU A 17 20.55 9.18 0.05
N THR A 18 20.50 10.30 -0.67
CA THR A 18 21.23 10.44 -1.94
C THR A 18 22.70 10.74 -1.66
N PRO A 19 23.67 9.89 -2.06
CA PRO A 19 25.07 10.03 -1.63
C PRO A 19 25.84 11.13 -2.39
N LYS A 20 25.31 12.35 -2.53
CA LYS A 20 25.95 13.45 -3.26
C LYS A 20 27.27 13.88 -2.61
N ALA A 21 28.36 13.85 -3.37
CA ALA A 21 29.70 14.21 -2.91
C ALA A 21 29.81 15.67 -2.46
N SER A 22 29.08 16.59 -3.10
CA SER A 22 29.05 18.01 -2.72
C SER A 22 28.47 18.27 -1.32
N GLY A 23 27.82 17.28 -0.70
CA GLY A 23 27.17 17.37 0.59
C GLY A 23 27.62 16.31 1.60
N ALA A 24 28.84 15.77 1.49
CA ALA A 24 29.32 14.66 2.34
C ALA A 24 29.10 14.89 3.85
N ASP A 25 29.48 16.06 4.38
CA ASP A 25 29.27 16.38 5.79
C ASP A 25 27.78 16.48 6.16
N ARG A 26 26.95 16.95 5.22
CA ARG A 26 25.49 17.03 5.41
C ARG A 26 24.90 15.63 5.52
N LEU A 27 25.34 14.68 4.70
CA LEU A 27 24.86 13.29 4.75
C LEU A 27 25.13 12.63 6.10
N ILE A 28 26.33 12.84 6.66
CA ILE A 28 26.66 12.33 7.99
C ILE A 28 25.77 12.96 9.07
N ARG A 29 25.52 14.27 9.01
CA ARG A 29 24.61 14.95 9.95
C ARG A 29 23.17 14.46 9.78
N GLN A 30 22.71 14.22 8.55
CA GLN A 30 21.37 13.69 8.28
C GLN A 30 21.20 12.29 8.84
N ALA A 31 22.22 11.42 8.75
CA ALA A 31 22.16 10.09 9.34
C ALA A 31 22.02 10.14 10.87
N VAL A 32 22.75 11.04 11.54
CA VAL A 32 22.61 11.27 12.99
C VAL A 32 21.22 11.80 13.32
N ALA A 33 20.76 12.81 12.58
CA ALA A 33 19.44 13.40 12.79
C ALA A 33 18.31 12.37 12.59
N ALA A 34 18.41 11.49 11.60
CA ALA A 34 17.45 10.40 11.36
C ALA A 34 17.39 9.43 12.55
N GLU A 35 18.53 9.06 13.15
CA GLU A 35 18.56 8.23 14.35
C GLU A 35 17.96 8.95 15.58
N GLU A 36 18.22 10.25 15.73
CA GLU A 36 17.64 11.08 16.80
C GLU A 36 16.13 11.24 16.65
N MET A 37 15.61 11.24 15.43
CA MET A 37 14.17 11.23 15.13
C MET A 37 13.51 9.88 15.40
N GLY A 38 14.29 8.82 15.63
CA GLY A 38 13.77 7.47 15.88
C GLY A 38 13.42 6.68 14.60
N LEU A 39 14.04 7.02 13.46
CA LEU A 39 13.96 6.17 12.26
C LEU A 39 14.76 4.88 12.47
N ASP A 40 14.28 3.79 11.87
CA ASP A 40 14.77 2.43 12.08
C ASP A 40 15.87 2.04 11.10
N LEU A 41 15.89 2.62 9.89
CA LEU A 41 16.88 2.32 8.86
C LEU A 41 17.24 3.51 7.95
N LEU A 42 18.44 3.46 7.38
CA LEU A 42 18.89 4.36 6.32
C LEU A 42 19.21 3.58 5.04
N GLY A 43 18.49 3.91 3.97
CA GLY A 43 18.76 3.45 2.61
C GLY A 43 19.84 4.31 1.95
N VAL A 44 20.83 3.71 1.29
CA VAL A 44 21.82 4.45 0.48
C VAL A 44 21.96 3.80 -0.89
N GLN A 45 21.74 4.59 -1.93
CA GLN A 45 21.76 4.09 -3.31
C GLN A 45 23.17 3.76 -3.81
N ASP A 46 23.33 2.67 -4.55
CA ASP A 46 24.60 2.28 -5.19
C ASP A 46 24.59 2.56 -6.70
N HIS A 47 25.03 3.76 -7.08
CA HIS A 47 25.23 4.13 -8.47
C HIS A 47 26.70 4.51 -8.72
N PRO A 48 27.65 3.55 -8.75
CA PRO A 48 29.08 3.86 -8.85
C PRO A 48 29.49 4.64 -10.10
N TYR A 49 28.68 4.53 -11.17
CA TYR A 49 28.87 5.25 -12.43
C TYR A 49 28.35 6.70 -12.40
N GLN A 50 27.74 7.16 -11.31
CA GLN A 50 27.26 8.53 -11.15
C GLN A 50 28.39 9.39 -10.56
N PRO A 51 29.11 10.22 -11.36
CA PRO A 51 30.31 10.91 -10.90
C PRO A 51 30.08 11.95 -9.79
N SER A 52 28.83 12.36 -9.56
CA SER A 52 28.46 13.28 -8.48
C SER A 52 28.23 12.58 -7.13
N PHE A 53 28.24 11.25 -7.11
CA PHE A 53 27.97 10.45 -5.91
C PHE A 53 29.27 9.95 -5.25
N LEU A 54 29.23 9.82 -3.93
CA LEU A 54 30.21 9.06 -3.16
C LEU A 54 30.02 7.56 -3.43
N ASP A 55 31.10 6.79 -3.28
CA ASP A 55 30.98 5.35 -3.26
C ASP A 55 30.18 4.93 -2.01
N MET A 56 29.07 4.24 -2.22
CA MET A 56 28.15 3.84 -1.16
C MET A 56 28.84 2.93 -0.13
N TRP A 57 29.74 2.03 -0.56
CA TRP A 57 30.45 1.10 0.32
C TRP A 57 31.48 1.79 1.21
N THR A 58 32.04 2.92 0.78
CA THR A 58 32.87 3.79 1.64
C THR A 58 32.05 4.66 2.58
N LEU A 59 30.84 5.07 2.17
CA LEU A 59 29.97 5.91 2.96
C LEU A 59 29.35 5.16 4.14
N LEU A 60 28.88 3.92 3.95
CA LEU A 60 28.19 3.17 5.00
C LEU A 60 29.03 2.98 6.29
N PRO A 61 30.32 2.61 6.26
CA PRO A 61 31.15 2.57 7.47
C PRO A 61 31.26 3.93 8.18
N ALA A 62 31.31 5.03 7.43
CA ALA A 62 31.36 6.37 8.01
C ALA A 62 30.04 6.74 8.71
N LEU A 63 28.89 6.32 8.14
CA LEU A 63 27.59 6.46 8.80
C LEU A 63 27.50 5.56 10.04
N ALA A 64 27.94 4.29 9.93
CA ALA A 64 27.94 3.33 11.02
C ALA A 64 28.73 3.82 12.24
N ALA A 65 29.88 4.47 12.02
CA ALA A 65 30.71 5.03 13.09
C ALA A 65 30.10 6.26 13.77
N ARG A 66 29.06 6.85 13.18
CA ARG A 66 28.40 8.08 13.66
C ARG A 66 27.02 7.82 14.24
N THR A 67 26.51 6.59 14.12
CA THR A 67 25.20 6.16 14.61
C THR A 67 25.34 4.91 15.47
N SER A 68 24.34 4.63 16.30
CA SER A 68 24.43 3.59 17.34
C SER A 68 23.30 2.56 17.31
N ARG A 69 22.18 2.87 16.67
CA ARG A 69 20.94 2.09 16.67
C ARG A 69 20.35 1.90 15.28
N ILE A 70 20.37 2.95 14.45
CA ILE A 70 19.72 2.92 13.14
C ILE A 70 20.36 1.88 12.22
N ARG A 71 19.55 1.07 11.53
CA ARG A 71 20.03 0.08 10.56
C ARG A 71 20.59 0.77 9.31
N LEU A 72 21.48 0.09 8.63
CA LEU A 72 22.06 0.52 7.36
C LEU A 72 21.63 -0.45 6.27
N PHE A 73 21.20 0.10 5.14
CA PHE A 73 20.63 -0.64 4.03
C PHE A 73 21.19 -0.09 2.71
N PRO A 74 22.04 -0.81 1.98
CA PRO A 74 22.33 -0.53 0.58
C PRO A 74 21.04 -0.68 -0.24
N ASP A 75 20.60 0.37 -0.93
CA ASP A 75 19.28 0.43 -1.57
C ASP A 75 19.36 0.73 -3.09
N VAL A 76 19.66 -0.24 -3.95
CA VAL A 76 20.24 -1.57 -3.68
C VAL A 76 21.65 -1.64 -4.27
N VAL A 77 22.48 -2.59 -3.85
CA VAL A 77 23.83 -2.82 -4.40
C VAL A 77 23.77 -3.06 -5.91
N ASN A 78 24.70 -2.46 -6.65
CA ASN A 78 24.94 -2.79 -8.05
C ASN A 78 25.83 -4.04 -8.16
N LEU A 79 25.22 -5.23 -8.13
CA LEU A 79 25.96 -6.51 -8.09
C LEU A 79 27.02 -6.66 -9.20
N PRO A 80 26.77 -6.27 -10.46
CA PRO A 80 27.79 -6.37 -11.52
C PRO A 80 29.12 -5.64 -11.23
N LEU A 81 29.11 -4.63 -10.35
CA LEU A 81 30.32 -3.89 -9.94
C LEU A 81 30.86 -4.31 -8.56
N ARG A 82 30.25 -5.30 -7.91
CA ARG A 82 30.60 -5.77 -6.56
C ARG A 82 30.71 -7.30 -6.53
N PRO A 83 31.89 -7.89 -6.82
CA PRO A 83 32.07 -9.34 -6.83
C PRO A 83 31.56 -9.99 -5.53
N PRO A 84 30.72 -11.04 -5.60
CA PRO A 84 29.93 -11.49 -4.45
C PRO A 84 30.76 -12.04 -3.29
N ALA A 85 31.92 -12.66 -3.56
CA ALA A 85 32.82 -13.11 -2.50
C ALA A 85 33.40 -11.94 -1.69
N VAL A 86 33.76 -10.85 -2.38
CA VAL A 86 34.26 -9.63 -1.74
C VAL A 86 33.12 -8.91 -1.03
N LEU A 87 31.95 -8.85 -1.65
CA LEU A 87 30.74 -8.30 -1.06
C LEU A 87 30.33 -9.04 0.22
N ALA A 88 30.37 -10.37 0.23
CA ALA A 88 30.09 -11.19 1.42
C ALA A 88 30.98 -10.79 2.60
N ARG A 89 32.29 -10.74 2.35
CA ARG A 89 33.28 -10.39 3.37
C ARG A 89 33.07 -8.97 3.88
N ALA A 90 32.80 -8.03 2.98
CA ALA A 90 32.66 -6.64 3.34
C ALA A 90 31.33 -6.34 4.07
N ALA A 91 30.23 -6.98 3.67
CA ALA A 91 28.94 -6.91 4.35
C ALA A 91 29.05 -7.48 5.77
N ALA A 92 29.61 -8.68 5.95
CA ALA A 92 29.81 -9.25 7.29
C ALA A 92 30.76 -8.41 8.15
N SER A 93 31.79 -7.80 7.56
CA SER A 93 32.68 -6.88 8.29
C SER A 93 31.94 -5.62 8.75
N LEU A 94 31.16 -5.00 7.87
CA LEU A 94 30.35 -3.83 8.23
C LEU A 94 29.30 -4.20 9.28
N ASP A 95 28.73 -5.39 9.21
CA ASP A 95 27.75 -5.85 10.19
C ASP A 95 28.38 -6.03 11.58
N VAL A 96 29.56 -6.65 11.65
CA VAL A 96 30.36 -6.70 12.89
C VAL A 96 30.70 -5.30 13.41
N ILE A 97 31.14 -4.38 12.55
CA ILE A 97 31.52 -3.01 12.92
C ILE A 97 30.32 -2.22 13.43
N SER A 98 29.17 -2.39 12.79
CA SER A 98 27.94 -1.67 13.13
C SER A 98 27.23 -2.28 14.34
N GLY A 99 27.57 -3.52 14.73
CA GLY A 99 26.94 -4.22 15.84
C GLY A 99 25.64 -4.92 15.46
N GLY A 100 25.55 -5.50 14.26
CA GLY A 100 24.38 -6.24 13.80
C GLY A 100 23.28 -5.36 13.20
N ARG A 101 23.66 -4.31 12.47
CA ARG A 101 22.73 -3.29 11.95
C ARG A 101 22.62 -3.29 10.42
N LEU A 102 23.24 -4.24 9.72
CA LEU A 102 23.20 -4.29 8.26
C LEU A 102 22.06 -5.19 7.74
N GLU A 103 21.34 -4.68 6.75
CA GLU A 103 20.53 -5.47 5.81
C GLU A 103 21.09 -5.25 4.40
N LEU A 104 21.15 -6.29 3.56
CA LEU A 104 21.82 -6.22 2.25
C LEU A 104 20.83 -6.18 1.10
N GLY A 105 20.60 -4.98 0.54
CA GLY A 105 19.87 -4.84 -0.72
C GLY A 105 20.72 -5.20 -1.92
N LEU A 106 20.20 -6.04 -2.82
CA LEU A 106 20.84 -6.48 -4.04
C LEU A 106 19.99 -6.15 -5.27
N GLY A 107 20.64 -5.58 -6.28
CA GLY A 107 20.11 -5.41 -7.62
C GLY A 107 20.95 -6.17 -8.64
N ALA A 108 20.29 -6.78 -9.62
CA ALA A 108 20.95 -7.49 -10.72
C ALA A 108 21.71 -6.54 -11.70
N GLY A 109 21.57 -5.23 -11.54
CA GLY A 109 22.06 -4.21 -12.45
C GLY A 109 20.96 -3.70 -13.40
N PHE A 110 21.02 -2.40 -13.73
CA PHE A 110 20.03 -1.74 -14.59
C PHE A 110 20.68 -0.89 -15.69
N PHE A 111 21.66 -0.05 -15.33
CA PHE A 111 22.34 0.83 -16.28
C PHE A 111 23.61 0.19 -16.85
N TRP A 112 23.42 -0.67 -17.86
CA TRP A 112 24.49 -1.48 -18.43
C TRP A 112 25.65 -0.68 -19.03
N ASP A 113 25.39 0.48 -19.62
CA ASP A 113 26.45 1.29 -20.25
C ASP A 113 27.42 1.85 -19.20
N GLY A 114 26.89 2.33 -18.07
CA GLY A 114 27.71 2.78 -16.93
C GLY A 114 28.45 1.62 -16.25
N ILE A 115 27.79 0.46 -16.11
CA ILE A 115 28.42 -0.76 -15.58
C ILE A 115 29.61 -1.18 -16.45
N ALA A 116 29.40 -1.31 -17.76
CA ALA A 116 30.43 -1.72 -18.70
C ALA A 116 31.59 -0.71 -18.79
N ALA A 117 31.29 0.60 -18.73
CA ALA A 117 32.30 1.66 -18.73
C ALA A 117 33.23 1.59 -17.51
N MET A 118 32.76 1.02 -16.39
CA MET A 118 33.53 0.81 -15.16
C MET A 118 34.16 -0.60 -15.09
N GLY A 119 34.11 -1.37 -16.17
CA GLY A 119 34.70 -2.71 -16.26
C GLY A 119 33.81 -3.85 -15.75
N GLY A 120 32.54 -3.58 -15.42
CA GLY A 120 31.58 -4.61 -15.07
C GLY A 120 31.06 -5.39 -16.28
N PRO A 121 30.51 -6.60 -16.08
CA PRO A 121 29.94 -7.40 -17.15
C PRO A 121 28.63 -6.80 -17.68
N ARG A 122 28.35 -7.02 -18.96
CA ARG A 122 27.05 -6.72 -19.57
C ARG A 122 26.25 -8.01 -19.72
N HIS A 123 25.32 -8.25 -18.80
CA HIS A 123 24.49 -9.44 -18.83
C HIS A 123 23.27 -9.25 -19.75
N THR A 124 22.79 -10.36 -20.32
CA THR A 124 21.41 -10.42 -20.81
C THR A 124 20.45 -10.43 -19.61
N PRO A 125 19.16 -10.10 -19.79
CA PRO A 125 18.21 -10.15 -18.68
C PRO A 125 18.13 -11.52 -17.98
N GLY A 126 18.26 -12.62 -18.72
CA GLY A 126 18.28 -13.98 -18.13
C GLY A 126 19.53 -14.23 -17.29
N ALA A 127 20.71 -13.95 -17.87
CA ALA A 127 22.00 -14.11 -17.19
C ALA A 127 22.11 -13.22 -15.94
N ALA A 128 21.49 -12.03 -15.94
CA ALA A 128 21.49 -11.17 -14.76
C ALA A 128 20.71 -11.77 -13.58
N VAL A 129 19.61 -12.50 -13.86
CA VAL A 129 18.84 -13.23 -12.84
C VAL A 129 19.62 -14.45 -12.33
N GLU A 130 20.23 -15.21 -13.23
CA GLU A 130 21.08 -16.37 -12.90
C GLU A 130 22.28 -15.95 -12.04
N ALA A 131 22.99 -14.90 -12.44
CA ALA A 131 24.10 -14.33 -11.68
C ALA A 131 23.67 -13.88 -10.28
N LEU A 132 22.50 -13.23 -10.15
CA LEU A 132 21.98 -12.85 -8.83
C LEU A 132 21.70 -14.08 -7.95
N ALA A 133 21.11 -15.15 -8.49
CA ALA A 133 20.87 -16.38 -7.74
C ALA A 133 22.18 -16.99 -7.21
N GLU A 134 23.20 -17.07 -8.08
CA GLU A 134 24.53 -17.55 -7.70
C GLU A 134 25.20 -16.66 -6.65
N ALA A 135 25.06 -15.33 -6.78
CA ALA A 135 25.58 -14.39 -5.81
C ALA A 135 24.95 -14.60 -4.42
N ILE A 136 23.63 -14.82 -4.33
CA ILE A 136 22.95 -15.13 -3.07
C ILE A 136 23.52 -16.41 -2.43
N ALA A 137 23.77 -17.45 -3.25
CA ALA A 137 24.40 -18.68 -2.77
C ALA A 137 25.82 -18.44 -2.24
N VAL A 138 26.65 -17.66 -2.96
CA VAL A 138 27.99 -17.26 -2.52
C VAL A 138 27.95 -16.51 -1.19
N LEU A 139 27.08 -15.52 -1.05
CA LEU A 139 26.93 -14.72 0.17
C LEU A 139 26.59 -15.60 1.37
N ARG A 140 25.55 -16.43 1.24
CA ARG A 140 25.09 -17.33 2.32
C ARG A 140 26.14 -18.39 2.69
N ALA A 141 26.84 -18.95 1.71
CA ALA A 141 27.90 -19.92 1.96
C ALA A 141 29.07 -19.30 2.74
N LEU A 142 29.48 -18.07 2.41
CA LEU A 142 30.59 -17.41 3.08
C LEU A 142 30.25 -16.83 4.46
N TRP A 143 28.96 -16.63 4.77
CA TRP A 143 28.50 -16.24 6.11
C TRP A 143 28.23 -17.41 7.04
N THR A 144 28.24 -18.65 6.52
CA THR A 144 27.98 -19.85 7.32
C THR A 144 29.31 -20.46 7.78
N PRO A 145 29.52 -20.71 9.09
CA PRO A 145 30.69 -21.43 9.57
C PRO A 145 30.78 -22.83 8.99
N GLY A 146 31.97 -23.23 8.54
CA GLY A 146 32.19 -24.55 7.97
C GLY A 146 33.53 -24.70 7.26
N ASP A 147 33.61 -25.75 6.44
CA ASP A 147 34.75 -26.05 5.59
C ASP A 147 34.95 -24.98 4.50
N PRO A 148 36.13 -24.94 3.84
CA PRO A 148 36.33 -24.12 2.66
C PRO A 148 35.26 -24.34 1.61
N VAL A 149 34.63 -23.25 1.17
CA VAL A 149 33.50 -23.26 0.24
C VAL A 149 33.99 -23.50 -1.19
N VAL A 150 33.39 -24.49 -1.84
CA VAL A 150 33.54 -24.76 -3.27
C VAL A 150 32.16 -24.61 -3.93
N LEU A 151 32.06 -23.75 -4.92
CA LEU A 151 30.84 -23.52 -5.72
C LEU A 151 31.25 -23.47 -7.19
N ASP A 152 30.57 -24.25 -8.03
CA ASP A 152 30.80 -24.32 -9.47
C ASP A 152 29.67 -23.59 -10.22
N GLY A 153 29.61 -22.27 -10.06
CA GLY A 153 28.63 -21.40 -10.71
C GLY A 153 29.09 -20.92 -12.09
N GLU A 154 28.15 -20.66 -13.00
CA GLU A 154 28.43 -20.16 -14.35
C GLU A 154 28.95 -18.72 -14.32
N HIS A 155 28.45 -17.91 -13.40
CA HIS A 155 28.83 -16.51 -13.24
C HIS A 155 29.81 -16.32 -12.06
N TYR A 156 29.63 -17.07 -10.97
CA TYR A 156 30.42 -16.95 -9.76
C TYR A 156 30.83 -18.32 -9.22
N ALA A 157 32.12 -18.63 -9.33
CA ALA A 157 32.72 -19.84 -8.76
C ALA A 157 33.58 -19.52 -7.53
N LEU A 158 33.62 -20.45 -6.58
CA LEU A 158 34.53 -20.46 -5.45
C LEU A 158 35.31 -21.78 -5.47
N ASP A 159 36.62 -21.71 -5.27
CA ASP A 159 37.50 -22.88 -5.18
C ASP A 159 38.26 -22.86 -3.85
N GLY A 160 37.61 -23.37 -2.80
CA GLY A 160 38.18 -23.43 -1.46
C GLY A 160 38.23 -22.08 -0.73
N ALA A 161 37.27 -21.20 -1.00
CA ALA A 161 37.17 -19.91 -0.32
C ALA A 161 36.83 -20.13 1.16
N ARG A 162 37.63 -19.57 2.08
CA ARG A 162 37.36 -19.71 3.52
C ARG A 162 36.20 -18.81 3.93
N PRO A 163 35.16 -19.34 4.59
CA PRO A 163 34.05 -18.52 5.06
C PRO A 163 34.53 -17.58 6.18
N GLY A 164 33.82 -16.45 6.34
CA GLY A 164 34.08 -15.44 7.36
C GLY A 164 34.54 -14.06 6.84
N PRO A 165 34.49 -13.01 7.68
CA PRO A 165 34.03 -13.02 9.08
C PRO A 165 32.53 -13.35 9.16
N PHE A 166 32.10 -13.84 10.32
CA PHE A 166 30.70 -14.22 10.52
C PHE A 166 29.93 -13.02 11.07
N PRO A 167 28.80 -12.66 10.45
CA PRO A 167 27.98 -11.57 10.95
C PRO A 167 27.36 -11.93 12.31
N PRO A 168 27.25 -10.99 13.26
CA PRO A 168 26.61 -11.20 14.56
C PRO A 168 25.11 -11.53 14.47
N HIS A 169 24.43 -11.19 13.37
CA HIS A 169 23.06 -11.62 13.08
C HIS A 169 22.92 -12.13 11.64
N PRO A 170 21.84 -12.87 11.31
CA PRO A 170 21.54 -13.21 9.92
C PRO A 170 21.23 -11.95 9.11
N ILE A 171 22.18 -11.50 8.28
CA ILE A 171 21.97 -10.37 7.37
C ILE A 171 20.89 -10.75 6.36
N GLY A 172 19.79 -9.99 6.31
CA GLY A 172 18.74 -10.20 5.33
C GLY A 172 19.22 -9.84 3.93
N VAL A 173 18.92 -10.69 2.95
CA VAL A 173 19.18 -10.41 1.53
C VAL A 173 17.90 -9.90 0.89
N TRP A 174 17.84 -8.60 0.64
CA TRP A 174 16.66 -7.95 0.07
C TRP A 174 16.86 -7.67 -1.42
N VAL A 175 15.88 -7.97 -2.26
CA VAL A 175 16.06 -7.86 -3.72
C VAL A 175 15.15 -6.78 -4.31
N GLY A 176 15.75 -5.87 -5.07
CA GLY A 176 15.01 -4.93 -5.92
C GLY A 176 14.51 -5.64 -7.18
N ALA A 177 13.20 -5.87 -7.27
CA ALA A 177 12.60 -6.67 -8.34
C ALA A 177 11.26 -6.10 -8.82
N TYR A 178 11.02 -6.19 -10.14
CA TYR A 178 9.80 -5.69 -10.79
C TYR A 178 9.18 -6.65 -11.81
N LYS A 179 10.02 -7.45 -12.50
CA LYS A 179 9.56 -8.36 -13.56
C LYS A 179 9.41 -9.77 -13.02
N ARG A 180 8.45 -10.53 -13.59
CA ARG A 180 8.05 -11.88 -13.16
C ARG A 180 9.22 -12.76 -12.74
N ARG A 181 10.23 -12.96 -13.60
CA ARG A 181 11.38 -13.83 -13.32
C ARG A 181 12.22 -13.38 -12.11
N MET A 182 12.36 -12.07 -11.89
CA MET A 182 13.05 -11.51 -10.71
C MET A 182 12.21 -11.65 -9.44
N LEU A 183 10.89 -11.47 -9.53
CA LEU A 183 9.97 -11.66 -8.40
C LEU A 183 9.89 -13.14 -7.99
N GLU A 184 9.91 -14.05 -8.96
CA GLU A 184 10.01 -15.48 -8.69
C GLU A 184 11.33 -15.84 -7.99
N LEU A 185 12.47 -15.30 -8.46
CA LEU A 185 13.74 -15.44 -7.75
C LEU A 185 13.65 -14.89 -6.32
N THR A 186 13.00 -13.74 -6.14
CA THR A 186 12.82 -13.08 -4.84
C THR A 186 12.06 -13.98 -3.88
N GLY A 187 10.90 -14.51 -4.28
CA GLY A 187 10.12 -15.45 -3.47
C GLY A 187 10.91 -16.71 -3.10
N ARG A 188 11.66 -17.30 -4.05
CA ARG A 188 12.43 -18.52 -3.79
C ARG A 188 13.65 -18.32 -2.90
N LEU A 189 14.36 -17.20 -3.04
CA LEU A 189 15.70 -17.06 -2.48
C LEU A 189 15.91 -15.88 -1.54
N ALA A 190 15.16 -14.78 -1.66
CA ALA A 190 15.41 -13.56 -0.89
C ALA A 190 14.72 -13.57 0.48
N ASP A 191 15.23 -12.75 1.40
CA ASP A 191 14.64 -12.49 2.72
C ASP A 191 13.81 -11.20 2.72
N GLY A 192 13.86 -10.44 1.63
CA GLY A 192 12.99 -9.30 1.41
C GLY A 192 12.87 -8.84 -0.05
N TRP A 193 11.83 -8.07 -0.32
CA TRP A 193 11.51 -7.50 -1.62
C TRP A 193 11.43 -5.98 -1.53
N VAL A 194 12.08 -5.26 -2.46
CA VAL A 194 12.26 -3.79 -2.42
C VAL A 194 11.75 -3.13 -3.70
N PRO A 195 10.42 -3.01 -3.91
CA PRO A 195 9.85 -2.13 -4.91
C PRO A 195 10.04 -0.65 -4.54
N SER A 196 10.02 0.20 -5.56
CA SER A 196 9.97 1.66 -5.40
C SER A 196 8.73 2.23 -6.07
N LEU A 197 8.10 3.23 -5.44
CA LEU A 197 6.87 3.88 -5.91
C LEU A 197 6.96 4.34 -7.37
N GLY A 198 8.11 4.87 -7.79
CA GLY A 198 8.33 5.33 -9.18
C GLY A 198 8.35 4.23 -10.23
N TYR A 199 8.39 2.95 -9.83
CA TYR A 199 8.46 1.79 -10.73
C TYR A 199 7.35 0.76 -10.49
N ALA A 200 6.68 0.83 -9.34
CA ALA A 200 5.52 0.02 -8.99
C ALA A 200 4.56 0.87 -8.17
N ALA A 201 3.45 1.29 -8.79
CA ALA A 201 2.40 2.06 -8.13
C ALA A 201 1.61 1.16 -7.15
N PRO A 202 0.94 1.74 -6.13
CA PRO A 202 0.18 0.97 -5.14
C PRO A 202 -0.83 -0.01 -5.76
N ALA A 203 -1.51 0.39 -6.83
CA ALA A 203 -2.47 -0.44 -7.55
C ALA A 203 -1.86 -1.71 -8.18
N GLU A 204 -0.56 -1.71 -8.47
CA GLU A 204 0.15 -2.85 -9.06
C GLU A 204 0.63 -3.84 -7.98
N LEU A 205 0.79 -3.39 -6.72
CA LEU A 205 1.44 -4.17 -5.66
C LEU A 205 0.70 -5.47 -5.34
N ALA A 206 -0.63 -5.50 -5.44
CA ALA A 206 -1.42 -6.72 -5.22
C ALA A 206 -1.03 -7.84 -6.20
N GLY A 207 -0.85 -7.49 -7.48
CA GLY A 207 -0.44 -8.44 -8.51
C GLY A 207 0.99 -8.92 -8.30
N LEU A 208 1.91 -8.00 -7.99
CA LEU A 208 3.33 -8.33 -7.78
C LEU A 208 3.56 -9.18 -6.53
N THR A 209 2.82 -8.89 -5.45
CA THR A 209 2.87 -9.64 -4.19
C THR A 209 2.50 -11.11 -4.41
N LYS A 210 1.42 -11.39 -5.15
CA LYS A 210 1.01 -12.76 -5.50
C LYS A 210 2.10 -13.56 -6.23
N ILE A 211 2.94 -12.89 -7.03
CA ILE A 211 4.06 -13.53 -7.73
C ILE A 211 5.13 -13.98 -6.73
N VAL A 212 5.49 -13.10 -5.80
CA VAL A 212 6.49 -13.38 -4.76
C VAL A 212 6.00 -14.51 -3.86
N ASP A 213 4.74 -14.45 -3.43
CA ASP A 213 4.15 -15.42 -2.52
C ASP A 213 4.07 -16.80 -3.15
N ALA A 214 3.53 -16.90 -4.38
CA ALA A 214 3.47 -18.16 -5.11
C ALA A 214 4.86 -18.78 -5.30
N ALA A 215 5.88 -17.96 -5.57
CA ALA A 215 7.25 -18.45 -5.74
C ALA A 215 7.89 -18.88 -4.42
N ALA A 216 7.56 -18.25 -3.29
CA ALA A 216 7.98 -18.69 -1.97
C ALA A 216 7.35 -20.05 -1.63
N GLU A 217 6.04 -20.19 -1.83
CA GLU A 217 5.29 -21.43 -1.61
C GLU A 217 5.78 -22.58 -2.49
N GLU A 218 6.01 -22.34 -3.78
CA GLU A 218 6.59 -23.31 -4.72
C GLU A 218 7.98 -23.78 -4.28
N ALA A 219 8.75 -22.94 -3.58
CA ALA A 219 10.04 -23.30 -2.97
C ALA A 219 9.92 -23.91 -1.56
N GLY A 220 8.70 -24.12 -1.05
CA GLY A 220 8.46 -24.66 0.29
C GLY A 220 8.79 -23.69 1.42
N ARG A 221 8.76 -22.38 1.15
CA ARG A 221 8.98 -21.30 2.13
C ARG A 221 7.66 -20.66 2.54
N ASP A 222 7.64 -20.06 3.72
CA ASP A 222 6.52 -19.19 4.12
C ASP A 222 6.63 -17.86 3.35
N PRO A 223 5.59 -17.36 2.67
CA PRO A 223 5.59 -16.00 2.12
C PRO A 223 5.95 -14.92 3.14
N GLY A 224 5.66 -15.14 4.42
CA GLY A 224 6.09 -14.30 5.54
C GLY A 224 7.61 -14.28 5.78
N ASP A 225 8.39 -15.20 5.21
CA ASP A 225 9.85 -15.14 5.25
C ASP A 225 10.43 -14.06 4.31
N VAL A 226 9.60 -13.47 3.44
CA VAL A 226 10.00 -12.42 2.49
C VAL A 226 9.45 -11.06 2.95
N ARG A 227 10.26 -10.35 3.73
CA ARG A 227 9.90 -9.01 4.22
C ARG A 227 9.68 -8.02 3.08
N ARG A 228 8.57 -7.30 3.10
CA ARG A 228 8.20 -6.35 2.05
C ARG A 228 8.59 -4.92 2.43
N VAL A 229 9.46 -4.33 1.61
CA VAL A 229 10.01 -2.97 1.74
C VAL A 229 9.42 -2.10 0.65
N TYR A 230 9.09 -0.84 0.91
CA TYR A 230 8.64 0.08 -0.13
C TYR A 230 9.38 1.40 -0.06
N ASN A 231 10.10 1.73 -1.13
CA ASN A 231 10.69 3.05 -1.29
C ASN A 231 9.60 4.01 -1.73
N ILE A 232 9.24 4.92 -0.83
CA ILE A 232 8.13 5.86 -1.00
C ILE A 232 8.64 7.27 -1.23
N ALA A 233 7.85 8.06 -1.94
CA ALA A 233 8.05 9.49 -2.10
C ALA A 233 6.66 10.14 -2.08
N GLY A 234 6.59 11.39 -1.64
CA GLY A 234 5.33 12.09 -1.50
C GLY A 234 5.53 13.55 -1.12
N ARG A 235 4.42 14.25 -0.93
CA ARG A 235 4.41 15.63 -0.45
C ARG A 235 3.46 15.80 0.73
N PHE A 236 3.93 16.43 1.80
CA PHE A 236 3.04 16.87 2.87
C PHE A 236 2.34 18.18 2.47
N SER A 237 1.02 18.21 2.63
CA SER A 237 0.20 19.42 2.45
C SER A 237 -0.94 19.46 3.47
N SER A 238 -1.46 20.66 3.74
CA SER A 238 -2.56 20.86 4.69
C SER A 238 -3.88 20.28 4.20
N ILE A 239 -4.07 20.24 2.88
CA ILE A 239 -5.19 19.62 2.18
C ILE A 239 -4.57 18.51 1.35
N GLY A 240 -5.00 17.28 1.55
CA GLY A 240 -4.54 16.21 0.69
C GLY A 240 -5.30 16.15 -0.62
N THR A 241 -4.81 15.29 -1.49
CA THR A 241 -5.30 15.13 -2.84
C THR A 241 -5.61 13.68 -3.12
N ALA A 242 -6.10 13.41 -4.33
CA ALA A 242 -6.38 12.06 -4.77
C ALA A 242 -5.14 11.16 -4.91
N ALA A 243 -3.94 11.76 -4.86
CA ALA A 243 -2.71 11.04 -5.09
C ALA A 243 -2.25 10.28 -3.83
N PHE A 244 -1.50 9.21 -4.06
CA PHE A 244 -0.83 8.46 -3.01
C PHE A 244 0.26 9.34 -2.38
N LEU A 245 0.25 9.45 -1.05
CA LEU A 245 1.19 10.24 -0.25
C LEU A 245 1.30 11.72 -0.69
N ASP A 246 0.18 12.36 -1.04
CA ASP A 246 0.09 13.81 -1.25
C ASP A 246 -1.02 14.39 -0.37
N GLY A 247 -0.62 14.90 0.80
CA GLY A 247 -1.56 15.36 1.82
C GLY A 247 -1.06 15.32 3.25
N PRO A 248 -1.96 15.44 4.25
CA PRO A 248 -1.56 15.53 5.64
C PRO A 248 -0.97 14.22 6.15
N PRO A 249 -0.13 14.25 7.20
CA PRO A 249 0.49 13.05 7.78
C PRO A 249 -0.49 11.94 8.15
N ALA A 250 -1.71 12.29 8.59
CA ALA A 250 -2.76 11.32 8.91
C ALA A 250 -3.18 10.47 7.70
N GLN A 251 -3.30 11.08 6.51
CA GLN A 251 -3.59 10.36 5.27
C GLN A 251 -2.46 9.39 4.93
N TRP A 252 -1.21 9.83 5.06
CA TRP A 252 -0.07 8.95 4.81
C TRP A 252 -0.08 7.75 5.74
N ALA A 253 -0.34 7.98 7.04
CA ALA A 253 -0.37 6.91 8.01
C ALA A 253 -1.42 5.85 7.70
N GLU A 254 -2.60 6.29 7.27
CA GLU A 254 -3.67 5.40 6.84
C GLU A 254 -3.30 4.61 5.58
N GLN A 255 -2.79 5.29 4.54
CA GLN A 255 -2.39 4.65 3.29
C GLN A 255 -1.30 3.59 3.51
N LEU A 256 -0.29 3.90 4.33
CA LEU A 256 0.80 2.97 4.64
C LEU A 256 0.30 1.80 5.52
N ALA A 257 -0.56 2.07 6.51
CA ALA A 257 -1.20 1.00 7.29
C ALA A 257 -2.04 0.07 6.40
N GLY A 258 -2.74 0.61 5.40
CA GLY A 258 -3.45 -0.17 4.39
C GLY A 258 -2.52 -1.10 3.61
N LEU A 259 -1.36 -0.61 3.17
CA LEU A 259 -0.37 -1.46 2.49
C LEU A 259 0.19 -2.56 3.40
N THR A 260 0.38 -2.28 4.69
CA THR A 260 0.76 -3.31 5.66
C THR A 260 -0.30 -4.38 5.81
N LEU A 261 -1.55 -3.99 6.05
CA LEU A 261 -2.62 -4.93 6.38
C LEU A 261 -3.09 -5.76 5.18
N SER A 262 -2.97 -5.20 3.97
CA SER A 262 -3.48 -5.82 2.73
C SER A 262 -2.41 -6.58 1.96
N HIS A 263 -1.18 -6.09 2.03
CA HIS A 263 -0.07 -6.53 1.19
C HIS A 263 1.21 -6.74 1.99
N GLY A 264 1.17 -6.78 3.33
CA GLY A 264 2.27 -7.17 4.22
C GLY A 264 3.51 -6.29 4.15
N PHE A 265 3.41 -5.08 3.58
CA PHE A 265 4.49 -4.11 3.62
C PHE A 265 4.80 -3.73 5.06
N SER A 266 6.06 -3.92 5.46
CA SER A 266 6.49 -3.71 6.84
C SER A 266 7.71 -2.80 6.96
N VAL A 267 8.30 -2.40 5.84
CA VAL A 267 9.37 -1.41 5.83
C VAL A 267 9.03 -0.31 4.83
N PHE A 268 9.04 0.95 5.28
CA PHE A 268 8.78 2.11 4.42
C PHE A 268 9.99 3.04 4.44
N VAL A 269 10.62 3.23 3.28
CA VAL A 269 11.83 4.05 3.13
C VAL A 269 11.47 5.34 2.39
N LEU A 270 11.44 6.44 3.12
CA LEU A 270 11.12 7.76 2.55
C LEU A 270 12.29 8.30 1.74
N SER A 271 12.08 8.54 0.46
CA SER A 271 13.03 9.22 -0.42
C SER A 271 12.95 10.73 -0.22
N ALA A 272 13.59 11.25 0.85
CA ALA A 272 13.65 12.68 1.16
C ALA A 272 15.06 13.10 1.58
N ASP A 273 15.60 14.10 0.87
CA ASP A 273 16.91 14.71 1.16
C ASP A 273 16.79 15.91 2.13
N ASP A 274 15.59 16.22 2.64
CA ASP A 274 15.32 17.35 3.52
C ASP A 274 14.88 16.91 4.93
N GLU A 275 15.37 17.61 5.94
CA GLU A 275 15.18 17.24 7.35
C GLU A 275 13.75 17.47 7.83
N HIS A 276 13.03 18.42 7.24
CA HIS A 276 11.67 18.76 7.66
C HIS A 276 10.70 17.61 7.33
N THR A 277 10.72 17.14 6.09
CA THR A 277 9.91 15.99 5.65
C THR A 277 10.26 14.73 6.45
N MET A 278 11.55 14.45 6.67
CA MET A 278 11.97 13.32 7.51
C MET A 278 11.43 13.43 8.94
N ARG A 279 11.46 14.62 9.54
CA ARG A 279 10.97 14.85 10.90
C ARG A 279 9.46 14.65 11.00
N THR A 280 8.67 15.19 10.06
CA THR A 280 7.23 14.96 10.01
C THR A 280 6.90 13.48 9.82
N PHE A 281 7.61 12.80 8.92
CA PHE A 281 7.43 11.36 8.70
C PHE A 281 7.72 10.54 9.96
N ALA A 282 8.83 10.81 10.65
CA ALA A 282 9.22 10.10 11.86
C ALA A 282 8.31 10.41 13.07
N ALA A 283 7.93 11.67 13.25
CA ALA A 283 7.20 12.12 14.44
C ALA A 283 5.68 11.94 14.34
N GLU A 284 5.11 11.97 13.13
CA GLU A 284 3.66 11.95 12.93
C GLU A 284 3.19 10.70 12.18
N VAL A 285 3.84 10.34 11.06
CA VAL A 285 3.38 9.22 10.20
C VAL A 285 3.74 7.88 10.83
N ALA A 286 5.03 7.63 11.11
CA ALA A 286 5.51 6.35 11.62
C ALA A 286 4.77 5.86 12.90
N PRO A 287 4.60 6.67 13.97
CA PRO A 287 3.85 6.23 15.14
C PRO A 287 2.37 5.98 14.83
N ALA A 288 1.73 6.80 13.99
CA ALA A 288 0.33 6.62 13.63
C ALA A 288 0.09 5.34 12.82
N VAL A 289 1.01 4.96 11.91
CA VAL A 289 0.95 3.66 11.21
C VAL A 289 1.07 2.50 12.20
N ARG A 290 2.06 2.56 13.11
CA ARG A 290 2.25 1.52 14.13
C ARG A 290 1.03 1.36 15.02
N GLU A 291 0.42 2.47 15.42
CA GLU A 291 -0.81 2.46 16.21
C GLU A 291 -1.98 1.87 15.42
N ALA A 292 -2.19 2.30 14.17
CA ALA A 292 -3.28 1.81 13.32
C ALA A 292 -3.17 0.30 13.06
N VAL A 293 -1.98 -0.18 12.68
CA VAL A 293 -1.71 -1.61 12.47
C VAL A 293 -1.81 -2.39 13.79
N GLY A 294 -1.29 -1.83 14.88
CA GLY A 294 -1.36 -2.45 16.21
C GLY A 294 -2.80 -2.63 16.71
N ARG A 295 -3.66 -1.64 16.50
CA ARG A 295 -5.11 -1.75 16.80
C ARG A 295 -5.74 -2.89 16.00
N GLU A 296 -5.48 -2.94 14.69
CA GLU A 296 -6.05 -3.99 13.83
C GLU A 296 -5.57 -5.39 14.21
N ARG A 297 -4.28 -5.55 14.49
CA ARG A 297 -3.71 -6.83 14.95
C ARG A 297 -4.25 -7.27 16.31
N ALA A 298 -4.63 -6.33 17.18
CA ALA A 298 -5.16 -6.59 18.51
C ALA A 298 -6.66 -6.91 18.51
N THR A 299 -7.40 -6.52 17.46
CA THR A 299 -8.79 -6.92 17.27
C THR A 299 -8.85 -8.45 17.12
N PRO A 300 -9.55 -9.17 18.02
CA PRO A 300 -9.72 -10.61 17.86
C PRO A 300 -10.35 -10.86 16.50
N ALA A 301 -9.78 -11.78 15.72
CA ALA A 301 -10.45 -12.26 14.52
C ALA A 301 -11.86 -12.67 14.93
N ALA A 302 -12.87 -12.01 14.37
CA ALA A 302 -14.17 -12.63 14.26
C ALA A 302 -13.90 -14.04 13.71
N GLY A 303 -14.45 -15.07 14.35
CA GLY A 303 -14.40 -16.42 13.79
C GLY A 303 -14.92 -16.38 12.35
N PRO A 304 -14.79 -17.47 11.56
CA PRO A 304 -15.55 -17.54 10.31
C PRO A 304 -16.99 -17.18 10.67
N GLU A 305 -17.46 -16.02 10.20
CA GLU A 305 -18.85 -15.67 10.38
C GLU A 305 -19.62 -16.86 9.82
N PRO A 306 -20.56 -17.44 10.57
CA PRO A 306 -21.38 -18.51 10.04
C PRO A 306 -21.92 -17.96 8.74
N ALA A 307 -21.60 -18.64 7.62
CA ALA A 307 -21.95 -18.23 6.27
C ALA A 307 -23.31 -17.56 6.36
N VAL A 308 -23.33 -16.23 6.22
CA VAL A 308 -24.59 -15.49 6.25
C VAL A 308 -25.37 -16.16 5.15
N THR A 309 -26.36 -16.92 5.57
CA THR A 309 -27.28 -17.53 4.64
C THR A 309 -27.87 -16.29 4.00
N LEU A 310 -27.53 -16.02 2.73
CA LEU A 310 -28.10 -14.93 1.96
C LEU A 310 -29.62 -15.13 2.05
N GLY A 311 -30.21 -14.49 3.05
CA GLY A 311 -31.61 -14.19 3.05
C GLY A 311 -31.82 -13.36 1.80
N LYS A 312 -32.94 -13.56 1.12
CA LYS A 312 -33.29 -12.69 0.00
C LYS A 312 -33.36 -11.26 0.54
N ILE A 313 -32.32 -10.46 0.32
CA ILE A 313 -32.34 -9.02 0.57
C ILE A 313 -33.43 -8.49 -0.36
N GLY A 314 -34.50 -7.99 0.25
CA GLY A 314 -35.65 -7.43 -0.46
C GLY A 314 -35.56 -5.91 -0.56
N PRO A 315 -36.54 -5.27 -1.22
CA PRO A 315 -36.64 -3.81 -1.25
C PRO A 315 -36.72 -3.21 0.16
N LEU A 316 -36.25 -1.96 0.30
CA LEU A 316 -36.28 -1.22 1.56
C LEU A 316 -37.72 -1.07 2.07
N ASP A 317 -37.94 -1.28 3.38
CA ASP A 317 -39.23 -0.96 4.01
C ASP A 317 -39.36 0.56 4.20
N GLU A 318 -39.81 1.25 3.16
CA GLU A 318 -39.96 2.71 3.17
C GLU A 318 -41.02 3.20 4.17
N ALA A 319 -42.04 2.39 4.45
CA ALA A 319 -43.15 2.77 5.34
C ALA A 319 -42.69 2.94 6.80
N SER A 320 -41.58 2.28 7.16
CA SER A 320 -40.97 2.37 8.50
C SER A 320 -40.01 3.56 8.68
N ARG A 321 -39.75 4.35 7.64
CA ARG A 321 -38.77 5.45 7.69
C ARG A 321 -39.24 6.58 8.63
N PRO A 322 -38.44 6.96 9.64
CA PRO A 322 -38.74 8.13 10.46
C PRO A 322 -38.65 9.41 9.63
N ARG A 323 -39.51 10.39 9.90
CA ARG A 323 -39.53 11.67 9.18
C ARG A 323 -39.65 12.82 10.16
N LEU A 324 -38.89 13.88 9.94
CA LEU A 324 -38.90 15.07 10.79
C LEU A 324 -39.66 16.24 10.14
N PRO A 325 -40.26 17.14 10.94
CA PRO A 325 -40.88 18.35 10.42
C PRO A 325 -39.83 19.26 9.75
N LYS A 326 -40.02 19.52 8.45
CA LYS A 326 -39.15 20.40 7.67
C LYS A 326 -39.42 21.87 7.98
N ARG A 327 -38.36 22.68 7.97
CA ARG A 327 -38.44 24.14 8.13
C ARG A 327 -38.23 24.84 6.80
N ASP A 328 -38.77 26.05 6.69
CA ASP A 328 -38.62 26.86 5.48
C ASP A 328 -37.18 27.38 5.34
N LEU A 329 -36.54 27.04 4.22
CA LEU A 329 -35.17 27.41 3.87
C LEU A 329 -35.07 28.82 3.25
N ALA A 330 -36.19 29.49 2.97
CA ALA A 330 -36.21 30.80 2.29
C ALA A 330 -35.46 31.89 3.06
N ALA A 331 -35.36 31.77 4.39
CA ALA A 331 -34.67 32.72 5.26
C ALA A 331 -33.13 32.48 5.35
N LEU A 332 -32.60 31.39 4.79
CA LEU A 332 -31.18 31.05 4.89
C LEU A 332 -30.30 31.77 3.86
N THR A 333 -29.06 32.06 4.26
CA THR A 333 -28.06 32.67 3.38
C THR A 333 -27.73 31.79 2.18
N PRO A 334 -27.23 32.36 1.06
CA PRO A 334 -26.79 31.56 -0.08
C PRO A 334 -25.72 30.52 0.24
N ALA A 335 -24.83 30.82 1.20
CA ALA A 335 -23.77 29.94 1.69
C ALA A 335 -24.34 28.73 2.47
N GLN A 336 -25.23 28.97 3.43
CA GLN A 336 -25.94 27.92 4.16
C GLN A 336 -26.71 26.98 3.24
N ARG A 337 -27.45 27.54 2.27
CA ARG A 337 -28.15 26.73 1.26
C ARG A 337 -27.20 25.98 0.32
N ALA A 338 -25.92 26.35 0.25
CA ALA A 338 -24.94 25.64 -0.57
C ALA A 338 -24.55 24.30 0.05
N ASN A 339 -24.52 24.18 1.38
CA ASN A 339 -24.13 22.94 2.06
C ASN A 339 -25.12 21.81 1.79
N GLY A 340 -26.43 22.03 1.96
CA GLY A 340 -27.43 21.01 1.59
C GLY A 340 -27.49 20.73 0.08
N ARG A 341 -27.12 21.69 -0.79
CA ARG A 341 -27.01 21.46 -2.24
C ARG A 341 -25.83 20.56 -2.62
N ARG A 342 -24.79 20.45 -1.79
CA ARG A 342 -23.64 19.56 -2.07
C ARG A 342 -24.04 18.09 -2.00
N LEU A 343 -24.85 17.71 -1.02
CA LEU A 343 -25.41 16.35 -0.91
C LEU A 343 -26.14 15.95 -2.20
N VAL A 344 -27.02 16.83 -2.70
CA VAL A 344 -27.74 16.61 -3.97
C VAL A 344 -26.77 16.45 -5.16
N GLN A 345 -25.68 17.22 -5.21
CA GLN A 345 -24.68 17.11 -6.28
C GLN A 345 -23.93 15.78 -6.26
N ILE A 346 -23.60 15.28 -5.06
CA ILE A 346 -23.02 13.95 -4.86
C ILE A 346 -24.00 12.89 -5.34
N HIS A 347 -25.26 12.98 -4.94
CA HIS A 347 -26.29 12.00 -5.32
C HIS A 347 -26.58 12.02 -6.82
N ASP A 348 -26.60 13.20 -7.45
CA ASP A 348 -26.73 13.31 -8.90
C ASP A 348 -25.56 12.66 -9.64
N HIS A 349 -24.37 12.63 -9.04
CA HIS A 349 -23.25 11.88 -9.60
C HIS A 349 -23.48 10.37 -9.50
N LEU A 350 -23.89 9.87 -8.34
CA LEU A 350 -24.22 8.46 -8.12
C LEU A 350 -25.35 7.99 -9.06
N ARG A 351 -26.37 8.82 -9.29
CA ARG A 351 -27.43 8.56 -10.28
C ARG A 351 -26.90 8.42 -11.70
N ARG A 352 -25.94 9.26 -12.10
CA ARG A 352 -25.31 9.18 -13.43
C ARG A 352 -24.48 7.92 -13.58
N GLU A 353 -23.74 7.54 -12.55
CA GLU A 353 -22.97 6.29 -12.54
C GLU A 353 -23.87 5.06 -12.65
N LEU A 354 -24.95 5.02 -11.85
CA LEU A 354 -25.92 3.95 -11.91
C LEU A 354 -26.56 3.83 -13.31
N ALA A 355 -26.88 4.96 -13.95
CA ALA A 355 -27.36 4.98 -15.33
C ALA A 355 -26.30 4.43 -16.32
N GLN A 356 -25.04 4.80 -16.18
CA GLN A 356 -23.95 4.29 -17.01
C GLN A 356 -23.77 2.77 -16.89
N ILE A 357 -23.90 2.22 -15.67
CA ILE A 357 -23.84 0.76 -15.44
C ILE A 357 -24.99 0.06 -16.18
N ARG A 358 -26.21 0.60 -16.07
CA ARG A 358 -27.40 0.04 -16.74
C ARG A 358 -27.24 0.09 -18.27
N ASP A 359 -26.77 1.20 -18.81
CA ASP A 359 -26.52 1.34 -20.24
C ASP A 359 -25.45 0.35 -20.74
N ALA A 360 -24.40 0.13 -19.95
CA ALA A 360 -23.36 -0.85 -20.27
C ALA A 360 -23.87 -2.29 -20.21
N LEU A 361 -24.72 -2.63 -19.24
CA LEU A 361 -25.38 -3.94 -19.17
C LEU A 361 -26.28 -4.20 -20.37
N GLU A 362 -27.04 -3.20 -20.82
CA GLU A 362 -27.88 -3.31 -22.01
C GLU A 362 -27.05 -3.52 -23.27
N GLN A 363 -25.91 -2.83 -23.40
CA GLN A 363 -24.96 -3.04 -24.52
C GLN A 363 -24.39 -4.46 -24.53
N VAL A 364 -23.99 -4.99 -23.37
CA VAL A 364 -23.51 -6.39 -23.26
C VAL A 364 -24.64 -7.37 -23.59
N ALA A 365 -25.86 -7.14 -23.09
CA ALA A 365 -27.04 -7.97 -23.37
C ALA A 365 -27.44 -7.96 -24.86
N ALA A 366 -27.22 -6.85 -25.56
CA ALA A 366 -27.45 -6.70 -26.99
C ALA A 366 -26.32 -7.28 -27.87
N GLY A 367 -25.25 -7.82 -27.26
CA GLY A 367 -24.06 -8.30 -27.99
C GLY A 367 -23.22 -7.17 -28.60
N GLN A 368 -23.35 -5.95 -28.09
CA GLN A 368 -22.69 -4.73 -28.58
C GLN A 368 -21.54 -4.26 -27.68
N GLY A 369 -21.17 -5.04 -26.65
CA GLY A 369 -20.08 -4.73 -25.72
C GLY A 369 -19.44 -5.99 -25.11
N GLU A 370 -18.28 -5.83 -24.45
CA GLU A 370 -17.53 -6.92 -23.82
C GLU A 370 -17.77 -6.98 -22.30
N ALA A 371 -17.94 -8.19 -21.77
CA ALA A 371 -18.08 -8.44 -20.31
C ALA A 371 -16.91 -7.88 -19.50
N ALA A 372 -15.70 -7.91 -20.06
CA ALA A 372 -14.50 -7.34 -19.44
C ALA A 372 -14.56 -5.80 -19.33
N ALA A 373 -15.12 -5.13 -20.33
CA ALA A 373 -15.30 -3.68 -20.32
C ALA A 373 -16.37 -3.24 -19.31
N LEU A 374 -17.47 -4.01 -19.19
CA LEU A 374 -18.49 -3.81 -18.15
C LEU A 374 -17.89 -3.94 -16.75
N ARG A 375 -17.03 -4.95 -16.52
CA ARG A 375 -16.32 -5.08 -15.25
C ARG A 375 -15.34 -3.94 -14.99
N SER A 376 -14.59 -3.49 -16.00
CA SER A 376 -13.67 -2.35 -15.83
C SER A 376 -14.44 -1.09 -15.45
N LEU A 377 -15.55 -0.81 -16.15
CA LEU A 377 -16.44 0.30 -15.83
C LEU A 377 -16.96 0.21 -14.39
N ILE A 378 -17.46 -0.96 -13.95
CA ILE A 378 -17.95 -1.16 -12.58
C ILE A 378 -16.81 -1.07 -11.55
N ASN A 379 -15.58 -1.43 -11.92
CA ASN A 379 -14.41 -1.30 -11.06
C ASN A 379 -13.92 0.15 -10.91
N GLU A 380 -14.25 1.01 -11.88
CA GLU A 380 -13.84 2.42 -11.96
C GLU A 380 -14.88 3.40 -11.36
N LEU A 381 -16.02 2.90 -10.88
CA LEU A 381 -17.07 3.74 -10.28
C LEU A 381 -16.61 4.39 -8.96
N THR A 382 -17.04 5.62 -8.72
CA THR A 382 -16.82 6.33 -7.44
C THR A 382 -17.51 5.63 -6.27
N MET A 383 -18.66 4.99 -6.49
CA MET A 383 -19.30 4.07 -5.51
C MET A 383 -18.36 2.96 -4.98
N ARG A 384 -17.37 2.56 -5.78
CA ARG A 384 -16.36 1.55 -5.40
C ARG A 384 -15.03 2.17 -4.97
N GLN A 385 -14.72 3.40 -5.40
CA GLN A 385 -13.38 3.98 -5.30
C GLN A 385 -13.22 5.22 -4.42
N ASN A 386 -14.28 5.82 -3.87
CA ASN A 386 -14.28 7.19 -3.33
C ASN A 386 -12.93 7.76 -2.86
N TYR A 387 -12.39 8.65 -3.70
CA TYR A 387 -11.19 9.42 -3.43
C TYR A 387 -11.55 10.93 -3.45
N TRP A 388 -11.34 11.58 -2.31
CA TRP A 388 -10.92 12.97 -2.06
C TRP A 388 -11.52 14.11 -2.90
N THR A 389 -12.40 14.90 -2.28
CA THR A 389 -12.34 16.38 -2.19
C THR A 389 -13.34 16.87 -1.12
N LEU A 390 -13.02 16.70 0.16
CA LEU A 390 -13.27 17.64 1.28
C LEU A 390 -12.69 17.01 2.56
N GLY A 391 -12.55 17.79 3.63
CA GLY A 391 -11.58 17.56 4.70
C GLY A 391 -11.71 16.27 5.52
N SER A 392 -10.53 15.72 5.84
CA SER A 392 -10.15 15.02 7.08
C SER A 392 -10.89 13.75 7.54
N PHE A 393 -10.05 12.71 7.69
CA PHE A 393 -10.15 11.53 8.57
C PHE A 393 -10.77 10.24 8.04
N CYS A 394 -10.16 9.15 8.51
CA CYS A 394 -10.37 7.79 8.07
C CYS A 394 -10.40 6.82 9.24
N ALA A 395 -10.99 5.64 9.02
CA ALA A 395 -10.79 4.46 9.87
C ALA A 395 -10.61 3.17 9.03
N SER A 396 -9.36 2.82 8.75
CA SER A 396 -8.79 1.49 8.52
C SER A 396 -9.71 0.35 8.05
N TYR A 397 -9.60 0.02 6.76
CA TYR A 397 -9.46 -1.32 6.17
C TYR A 397 -9.87 -2.59 6.96
N CYS A 398 -11.13 -2.67 7.39
CA CYS A 398 -11.94 -3.91 7.33
C CYS A 398 -12.91 -3.91 6.11
N ARG A 399 -12.74 -2.97 5.16
CA ARG A 399 -13.73 -2.57 4.14
C ARG A 399 -13.45 -3.12 2.72
N ILE A 400 -13.02 -4.38 2.63
CA ILE A 400 -12.31 -4.91 1.44
C ILE A 400 -13.21 -5.40 0.31
N LEU A 401 -14.46 -5.77 0.54
CA LEU A 401 -15.31 -6.14 -0.59
C LEU A 401 -16.68 -5.50 -0.62
N THR A 402 -17.17 -4.85 0.46
CA THR A 402 -18.50 -4.17 0.46
C THR A 402 -18.94 -3.64 1.80
N ALA A 403 -18.41 -2.46 2.14
CA ALA A 403 -18.64 -1.91 3.47
C ALA A 403 -18.29 -0.41 3.55
N HIS A 404 -19.33 0.39 3.33
CA HIS A 404 -19.70 1.66 4.00
C HIS A 404 -18.95 3.00 3.75
N HIS A 405 -19.81 4.01 3.59
CA HIS A 405 -19.64 5.44 3.37
C HIS A 405 -18.86 6.12 4.51
N GLY A 406 -17.80 6.86 4.19
CA GLY A 406 -16.79 7.27 5.16
C GLY A 406 -16.92 8.69 5.71
N ILE A 407 -17.73 9.56 5.12
CA ILE A 407 -17.86 10.97 5.56
C ILE A 407 -19.15 11.13 6.36
N GLU A 408 -20.21 10.49 5.89
CA GLU A 408 -21.54 10.51 6.45
C GLU A 408 -21.54 9.86 7.84
N ASP A 409 -21.12 8.60 7.93
CA ASP A 409 -21.19 7.79 9.17
C ASP A 409 -20.15 8.21 10.24
N ALA A 410 -18.98 8.72 9.82
CA ALA A 410 -17.88 9.04 10.75
C ALA A 410 -17.87 10.50 11.24
N HIS A 411 -18.42 11.43 10.44
CA HIS A 411 -18.33 12.86 10.72
C HIS A 411 -19.68 13.57 10.62
N MET A 412 -20.42 13.42 9.51
CA MET A 412 -21.66 14.15 9.28
C MET A 412 -22.79 13.72 10.22
N PHE A 413 -23.06 12.42 10.35
CA PHE A 413 -24.12 11.84 11.17
C PHE A 413 -23.87 12.03 12.68
N PRO A 414 -22.65 11.84 13.21
CA PRO A 414 -22.34 12.24 14.58
C PRO A 414 -22.49 13.75 14.79
N ALA A 415 -22.06 14.60 13.85
CA ALA A 415 -22.20 16.05 13.95
C ALA A 415 -23.68 16.50 13.89
N LEU A 416 -24.48 15.91 13.02
CA LEU A 416 -25.92 16.14 12.89
C LEU A 416 -26.65 15.73 14.17
N THR A 417 -26.36 14.53 14.69
CA THR A 417 -26.97 14.01 15.91
C THR A 417 -26.56 14.82 17.14
N ALA A 418 -25.30 15.27 17.20
CA ALA A 418 -24.79 16.13 18.27
C ALA A 418 -25.39 17.55 18.22
N ALA A 419 -25.58 18.10 17.02
CA ALA A 419 -26.18 19.41 16.82
C ALA A 419 -27.70 19.41 17.05
N GLU A 420 -28.39 18.32 16.69
CA GLU A 420 -29.84 18.19 16.81
C GLU A 420 -30.24 16.73 17.08
N GLY A 421 -30.38 16.38 18.37
CA GLY A 421 -30.69 15.02 18.81
C GLY A 421 -31.99 14.42 18.27
N SER A 422 -32.92 15.23 17.75
CA SER A 422 -34.11 14.71 17.05
C SER A 422 -33.79 14.02 15.72
N LEU A 423 -32.60 14.21 15.15
CA LEU A 423 -32.13 13.53 13.94
C LEU A 423 -31.67 12.09 14.17
N ALA A 424 -31.44 11.68 15.43
CA ALA A 424 -30.92 10.36 15.76
C ALA A 424 -31.69 9.19 15.12
N PRO A 425 -33.05 9.18 15.07
CA PRO A 425 -33.79 8.10 14.42
C PRO A 425 -33.61 8.06 12.90
N VAL A 426 -33.48 9.22 12.24
CA VAL A 426 -33.24 9.34 10.79
C VAL A 426 -31.84 8.85 10.46
N VAL A 427 -30.84 9.33 11.20
CA VAL A 427 -29.44 8.90 11.08
C VAL A 427 -29.31 7.39 11.26
N ALA A 428 -29.86 6.83 12.34
CA ALA A 428 -29.82 5.39 12.59
C ALA A 428 -30.60 4.57 11.53
N ARG A 429 -31.54 5.19 10.79
CA ARG A 429 -32.18 4.52 9.64
C ARG A 429 -31.27 4.56 8.42
N LEU A 430 -30.65 5.70 8.12
CA LEU A 430 -29.73 5.86 6.99
C LEU A 430 -28.52 4.94 7.13
N GLU A 431 -27.92 4.85 8.32
CA GLU A 431 -26.81 3.92 8.62
C GLU A 431 -27.20 2.46 8.30
N ARG A 432 -28.41 2.03 8.69
CA ARG A 432 -28.91 0.69 8.35
C ARG A 432 -29.17 0.52 6.85
N GLU A 433 -29.62 1.56 6.16
CA GLU A 433 -29.79 1.50 4.70
C GLU A 433 -28.43 1.48 3.97
N HIS A 434 -27.38 2.11 4.52
CA HIS A 434 -26.00 1.99 4.04
C HIS A 434 -25.51 0.54 4.13
N GLU A 435 -25.80 -0.17 5.22
CA GLU A 435 -25.47 -1.60 5.36
C GLU A 435 -26.13 -2.45 4.28
N ILE A 436 -27.39 -2.16 3.95
CA ILE A 436 -28.14 -2.87 2.90
C ILE A 436 -27.55 -2.57 1.51
N VAL A 437 -27.25 -1.30 1.20
CA VAL A 437 -26.59 -0.92 -0.06
C VAL A 437 -25.24 -1.62 -0.19
N ALA A 438 -24.48 -1.69 0.91
CA ALA A 438 -23.21 -2.40 0.95
C ALA A 438 -23.40 -3.89 0.66
N GLU A 439 -24.35 -4.57 1.29
CA GLU A 439 -24.60 -6.00 1.05
C GLU A 439 -24.99 -6.29 -0.41
N ILE A 440 -25.76 -5.39 -1.04
CA ILE A 440 -26.15 -5.52 -2.47
C ILE A 440 -24.93 -5.36 -3.38
N LEU A 441 -24.05 -4.40 -3.10
CA LEU A 441 -22.80 -4.24 -3.82
C LEU A 441 -21.93 -5.52 -3.72
N THR A 442 -22.06 -6.32 -2.62
CA THR A 442 -21.33 -7.58 -2.42
C THR A 442 -21.85 -8.62 -3.39
N GLY A 443 -23.17 -8.73 -3.44
CA GLY A 443 -23.88 -9.61 -4.35
C GLY A 443 -23.53 -9.29 -5.80
N LEU A 444 -23.43 -8.01 -6.15
CA LEU A 444 -23.03 -7.55 -7.48
C LEU A 444 -21.61 -7.99 -7.84
N ASP A 445 -20.61 -7.83 -6.96
CA ASP A 445 -19.23 -8.25 -7.24
C ASP A 445 -19.13 -9.77 -7.43
N ALA A 446 -19.79 -10.54 -6.56
CA ALA A 446 -19.86 -11.99 -6.70
C ALA A 446 -20.49 -12.42 -8.04
N ALA A 447 -21.59 -11.77 -8.44
CA ALA A 447 -22.23 -12.03 -9.73
C ALA A 447 -21.31 -11.67 -10.91
N LEU A 448 -20.54 -10.58 -10.82
CA LEU A 448 -19.60 -10.17 -11.86
C LEU A 448 -18.41 -11.12 -11.99
N VAL A 449 -17.89 -11.67 -10.89
CA VAL A 449 -16.84 -12.70 -10.93
C VAL A 449 -17.33 -13.94 -11.67
N ILE A 450 -18.53 -14.43 -11.33
CA ILE A 450 -19.12 -15.61 -11.97
C ILE A 450 -19.37 -15.37 -13.47
N MET A 451 -19.88 -14.19 -13.84
CA MET A 451 -20.17 -13.84 -15.24
C MET A 451 -18.93 -13.84 -16.15
N ILE A 452 -17.74 -13.55 -15.62
CA ILE A 452 -16.50 -13.58 -16.43
C ILE A 452 -16.12 -14.99 -16.81
N GLU A 453 -16.28 -15.92 -15.88
CA GLU A 453 -15.99 -17.33 -16.11
C GLU A 453 -17.04 -17.95 -17.02
N ASP A 454 -18.29 -17.51 -16.91
CA ASP A 454 -19.41 -17.95 -17.75
C ASP A 454 -20.38 -16.80 -18.07
N PRO A 455 -20.30 -16.22 -19.29
CA PRO A 455 -21.16 -15.12 -19.73
C PRO A 455 -22.67 -15.41 -19.70
N SER A 456 -23.09 -16.67 -19.58
CA SER A 456 -24.52 -17.01 -19.43
C SER A 456 -25.14 -16.49 -18.12
N HIS A 457 -24.31 -16.09 -17.14
CA HIS A 457 -24.72 -15.51 -15.86
C HIS A 457 -24.99 -13.99 -15.89
N LEU A 458 -25.02 -13.36 -17.07
CA LEU A 458 -25.37 -11.94 -17.22
C LEU A 458 -26.71 -11.57 -16.56
N GLY A 459 -27.67 -12.51 -16.53
CA GLY A 459 -28.95 -12.32 -15.84
C GLY A 459 -28.80 -12.06 -14.34
N ALA A 460 -27.87 -12.74 -13.66
CA ALA A 460 -27.63 -12.53 -12.23
C ALA A 460 -27.01 -11.16 -11.94
N VAL A 461 -26.15 -10.65 -12.83
CA VAL A 461 -25.59 -9.29 -12.73
C VAL A 461 -26.69 -8.25 -12.93
N ARG A 462 -27.58 -8.48 -13.90
CA ARG A 462 -28.73 -7.61 -14.16
C ARG A 462 -29.65 -7.52 -12.93
N ASP A 463 -30.01 -8.65 -12.34
CA ASP A 463 -30.87 -8.71 -11.15
C ASP A 463 -30.25 -7.94 -9.96
N GLN A 464 -28.92 -8.03 -9.78
CA GLN A 464 -28.21 -7.28 -8.73
C GLN A 464 -28.16 -5.78 -9.01
N VAL A 465 -27.99 -5.36 -10.26
CA VAL A 465 -28.02 -3.93 -10.61
C VAL A 465 -29.42 -3.33 -10.54
N ASP A 466 -30.46 -4.09 -10.87
CA ASP A 466 -31.84 -3.66 -10.68
C ASP A 466 -32.15 -3.50 -9.18
N LEU A 467 -31.73 -4.46 -8.34
CA LEU A 467 -31.86 -4.35 -6.88
C LEU A 467 -31.07 -3.15 -6.31
N LEU A 468 -29.82 -2.96 -6.76
CA LEU A 468 -29.02 -1.79 -6.39
C LEU A 468 -29.72 -0.50 -6.80
N SER A 469 -30.33 -0.47 -7.98
CA SER A 469 -31.02 0.71 -8.50
C SER A 469 -32.22 1.07 -7.63
N ASP A 470 -33.07 0.10 -7.33
CA ASP A 470 -34.27 0.31 -6.51
C ASP A 470 -33.90 0.79 -5.10
N VAL A 471 -32.91 0.14 -4.48
CA VAL A 471 -32.47 0.46 -3.12
C VAL A 471 -31.73 1.79 -3.06
N LEU A 472 -30.73 2.01 -3.93
CA LEU A 472 -29.91 3.23 -3.92
C LEU A 472 -30.76 4.45 -4.25
N LEU A 473 -31.61 4.41 -5.27
CA LEU A 473 -32.43 5.58 -5.62
C LEU A 473 -33.44 5.92 -4.52
N SER A 474 -34.04 4.92 -3.89
CA SER A 474 -34.93 5.11 -2.74
C SER A 474 -34.18 5.69 -1.55
N HIS A 475 -32.97 5.19 -1.27
CA HIS A 475 -32.10 5.66 -0.21
C HIS A 475 -31.67 7.13 -0.42
N LEU A 476 -31.11 7.47 -1.58
CA LEU A 476 -30.66 8.83 -1.91
C LEU A 476 -31.82 9.84 -1.83
N ALA A 477 -33.03 9.44 -2.24
CA ALA A 477 -34.21 10.28 -2.14
C ALA A 477 -34.60 10.55 -0.69
N TYR A 478 -34.55 9.52 0.18
CA TYR A 478 -34.84 9.66 1.60
C TYR A 478 -33.80 10.51 2.33
N GLU A 479 -32.51 10.31 2.02
CA GLU A 479 -31.43 11.08 2.60
C GLU A 479 -31.49 12.56 2.19
N GLU A 480 -31.73 12.85 0.91
CA GLU A 480 -31.95 14.24 0.46
C GLU A 480 -33.15 14.86 1.15
N GLU A 481 -34.23 14.08 1.28
CA GLU A 481 -35.47 14.56 1.86
C GLU A 481 -35.30 14.98 3.32
N GLU A 482 -34.55 14.21 4.10
CA GLU A 482 -34.42 14.43 5.54
C GLU A 482 -33.19 15.24 5.93
N LEU A 483 -32.10 15.24 5.15
CA LEU A 483 -30.83 15.85 5.56
C LEU A 483 -30.51 17.19 4.87
N VAL A 484 -31.08 17.50 3.69
CA VAL A 484 -30.77 18.77 2.99
C VAL A 484 -31.15 20.00 3.83
N GLU A 485 -32.29 19.96 4.53
CA GLU A 485 -32.71 21.06 5.42
C GLU A 485 -31.78 21.20 6.63
N PRO A 486 -31.55 20.14 7.45
CA PRO A 486 -30.64 20.21 8.59
C PRO A 486 -29.23 20.65 8.21
N LEU A 487 -28.67 20.08 7.14
CA LEU A 487 -27.32 20.41 6.67
C LEU A 487 -27.21 21.88 6.26
N SER A 488 -28.23 22.40 5.59
CA SER A 488 -28.25 23.82 5.20
C SER A 488 -28.36 24.75 6.40
N ARG A 489 -29.21 24.41 7.38
CA ARG A 489 -29.49 25.28 8.53
C ARG A 489 -28.37 25.25 9.56
N LEU A 490 -27.80 24.08 9.83
CA LEU A 490 -26.76 23.88 10.84
C LEU A 490 -25.38 24.31 10.33
N ASP A 491 -25.28 24.71 9.06
CA ASP A 491 -24.05 25.16 8.40
C ASP A 491 -22.91 24.13 8.54
N LEU A 492 -23.28 22.85 8.54
CA LEU A 492 -22.34 21.75 8.61
C LEU A 492 -21.72 21.55 7.23
N GLU A 493 -20.39 21.57 7.19
CA GLU A 493 -19.65 21.20 5.98
C GLU A 493 -19.69 19.68 5.80
N ILE A 494 -19.98 19.27 4.57
CA ILE A 494 -19.95 17.90 4.07
C ILE A 494 -18.83 17.82 3.06
#